data_AF-A0A6G8NQH1-F1
#
_entry.id   AF-A0A6G8NQH1-F1
#
_cell.length_a   1.000
_cell.length_b   1.000
_cell.length_c   1.000
_cell.angle_alpha   90.00
_cell.angle_beta   90.00
_cell.angle_gamma   90.00
#
_symmetry.space_group_name_H-M   'P 1'
#
loop_
_entity.id
_entity.type
_entity.pdbx_description
1 polymer ?
#
loop_
_entity_poly.entity_id
_entity_poly.type
_entity_poly.pdbx_seq_one_letter_code
_entity_poly.pdbx_strand_id
1 'polypeptide(L)'
;MNVERRQHKGLNNRAENSHQPTRVREKAMRRFKSPRHLQRFTSVHDQGGNLFLHCHNASTQEKRRARTYAFGAWEVVTGNAMLDRLVA
;
A
#
# COMPACT_ATOMS: atom_id res chain seq x y z
N MET A 1 16.23 -33.94 17.24
CA MET A 1 15.87 -33.44 15.89
C MET A 1 16.85 -32.34 15.51
N ASN A 2 17.78 -32.61 14.59
CA ASN A 2 18.77 -31.64 14.16
C ASN A 2 18.11 -30.65 13.19
N VAL A 3 17.95 -29.39 13.60
CA VAL A 3 17.48 -28.33 12.72
C VAL A 3 18.66 -27.85 11.90
N GLU A 4 18.77 -28.31 10.65
CA GLU A 4 19.77 -27.79 9.71
C GLU A 4 19.51 -26.31 9.44
N ARG A 5 20.36 -25.44 10.00
CA ARG A 5 20.33 -23.99 9.69
C ARG A 5 21.07 -23.73 8.38
N ARG A 6 20.38 -23.85 7.25
CA ARG A 6 20.89 -23.42 5.93
C ARG A 6 21.00 -21.88 5.87
N GLN A 7 22.15 -21.36 6.29
CA GLN A 7 22.50 -19.94 6.13
C GLN A 7 23.20 -19.70 4.78
N HIS A 8 22.48 -19.87 3.67
CA HIS A 8 22.94 -19.41 2.36
C HIS A 8 22.27 -18.06 2.05
N LYS A 9 23.07 -17.02 1.79
CA LYS A 9 22.65 -15.61 1.63
C LYS A 9 21.51 -15.37 0.63
N GLY A 10 21.26 -16.28 -0.31
CA GLY A 10 20.23 -16.14 -1.34
C GLY A 10 18.89 -16.84 -1.07
N LEU A 11 18.75 -17.69 -0.04
CA LEU A 11 17.47 -18.40 0.22
C LEU A 11 16.41 -17.48 0.84
N ASN A 12 16.83 -16.48 1.61
CA ASN A 12 15.94 -15.49 2.22
C ASN A 12 15.59 -14.31 1.30
N ASN A 13 16.13 -14.27 0.07
CA ASN A 13 15.91 -13.15 -0.85
C ASN A 13 14.43 -12.95 -1.18
N ARG A 14 13.59 -14.00 -1.17
CA ARG A 14 12.17 -13.85 -1.50
C ARG A 14 11.38 -13.16 -0.39
N ALA A 15 11.55 -13.61 0.85
CA ALA A 15 10.94 -12.97 2.02
C ALA A 15 11.50 -11.55 2.20
N GLU A 16 12.81 -11.37 2.02
CA GLU A 16 13.42 -10.05 2.13
C GLU A 16 13.00 -9.10 1.00
N ASN A 17 12.88 -9.58 -0.25
CA ASN A 17 12.42 -8.77 -1.37
C ASN A 17 10.94 -8.40 -1.29
N SER A 18 10.07 -9.24 -0.71
CA SER A 18 8.67 -8.85 -0.50
C SER A 18 8.50 -7.63 0.42
N HIS A 19 9.49 -7.35 1.27
CA HIS A 19 9.46 -6.20 2.17
C HIS A 19 10.15 -4.94 1.61
N GLN A 20 10.79 -5.02 0.43
CA GLN A 20 11.46 -3.87 -0.19
C GLN A 20 10.53 -2.65 -0.36
N PRO A 21 9.30 -2.77 -0.90
CA PRO A 21 8.41 -1.61 -1.07
C PRO A 21 8.04 -0.96 0.28
N THR A 22 7.83 -1.80 1.30
CA THR A 22 7.52 -1.39 2.67
C THR A 22 8.72 -0.65 3.31
N ARG A 23 9.94 -1.21 3.20
CA ARG A 23 11.18 -0.58 3.68
C ARG A 23 11.44 0.78 3.03
N VAL A 24 11.22 0.89 1.71
CA VAL A 24 11.39 2.16 0.98
C VAL A 24 10.41 3.22 1.50
N ARG A 25 9.14 2.85 1.72
CA ARG A 25 8.13 3.75 2.31
C ARG A 25 8.48 4.15 3.75
N GLU A 26 8.83 3.20 4.60
CA GLU A 26 9.26 3.47 5.98
C GLU A 26 10.46 4.43 6.04
N LYS A 27 11.42 4.26 5.12
CA LYS A 27 12.61 5.10 5.02
C LYS A 27 12.27 6.51 4.53
N ALA A 28 11.42 6.64 3.51
CA ALA A 28 10.94 7.93 3.01
C ALA A 28 10.12 8.69 4.07
N MET A 29 9.35 7.98 4.89
CA MET A 29 8.46 8.55 5.91
C MET A 29 9.14 8.87 7.26
N ARG A 30 10.48 9.01 7.30
CA ARG A 30 11.26 9.29 8.52
C ARG A 30 10.83 8.43 9.73
N ARG A 31 10.92 7.09 9.63
CA ARG A 31 10.75 6.09 10.73
C ARG A 31 9.53 6.31 11.66
N PHE A 32 8.60 5.36 11.69
CA PHE A 32 7.49 5.40 12.65
C PHE A 32 7.97 5.30 14.11
N LYS A 33 7.32 6.04 15.02
CA LYS A 33 7.62 6.02 16.46
C LYS A 33 7.43 4.64 17.11
N SER A 34 6.58 3.77 16.54
CA SER A 34 6.42 2.39 17.01
C SER A 34 5.89 1.45 15.91
N PRO A 35 6.09 0.13 16.04
CA PRO A 35 5.55 -0.87 15.10
C PRO A 35 4.02 -0.83 15.00
N ARG A 36 3.31 -0.52 16.08
CA ARG A 36 1.84 -0.39 16.08
C ARG A 36 1.36 0.76 15.18
N HIS A 37 2.09 1.88 15.15
CA HIS A 37 1.75 3.00 14.26
C HIS A 37 1.97 2.62 12.80
N LEU A 38 3.09 1.93 12.51
CA LEU A 38 3.34 1.38 11.18
C LEU A 38 2.22 0.42 10.76
N GLN A 39 1.79 -0.50 11.64
CA GLN A 39 0.76 -1.49 11.32
C GLN A 39 -0.58 -0.82 10.98
N ARG A 40 -1.02 0.15 11.77
CA ARG A 40 -2.26 0.91 11.48
C ARG A 40 -2.16 1.71 10.19
N PHE A 41 -1.00 2.31 9.93
CA PHE A 41 -0.77 3.07 8.71
C PHE A 41 -0.76 2.14 7.48
N THR A 42 0.00 1.06 7.53
CA THR A 42 0.11 0.10 6.42
C THR A 42 -1.20 -0.63 6.16
N SER A 43 -1.98 -1.00 7.18
CA SER A 43 -3.28 -1.65 6.98
C SER A 43 -4.28 -0.80 6.20
N VAL A 44 -4.23 0.53 6.37
CA VAL A 44 -5.11 1.47 5.63
C VAL A 44 -4.50 1.81 4.27
N HIS A 45 -3.20 2.08 4.24
CA HIS A 45 -2.51 2.52 3.02
C HIS A 45 -2.35 1.39 1.99
N ASP A 46 -2.21 0.14 2.40
CA ASP A 46 -2.07 -0.99 1.48
C ASP A 46 -3.36 -1.21 0.68
N GLN A 47 -4.52 -1.05 1.31
CA GLN A 47 -5.82 -1.11 0.64
C GLN A 47 -5.94 -0.05 -0.47
N GLY A 48 -5.51 1.19 -0.19
CA GLY A 48 -5.48 2.25 -1.21
C GLY A 48 -4.41 2.01 -2.28
N GLY A 49 -3.22 1.55 -1.89
CA GLY A 49 -2.10 1.32 -2.79
C GLY A 49 -2.37 0.23 -3.82
N ASN A 50 -3.07 -0.83 -3.43
CA ASN A 50 -3.40 -1.95 -4.32
C ASN A 50 -4.33 -1.51 -5.47
N LEU A 51 -5.24 -0.57 -5.19
CA LEU A 51 -6.15 0.03 -6.17
C LEU A 51 -5.40 0.77 -7.30
N PHE A 52 -4.28 1.41 -6.97
CA PHE A 52 -3.47 2.16 -7.95
C PHE A 52 -2.39 1.30 -8.62
N LEU A 53 -1.96 0.19 -8.00
CA LEU A 53 -0.93 -0.70 -8.55
C LEU A 53 -1.45 -1.50 -9.76
N HIS A 54 -2.71 -1.93 -9.74
CA HIS A 54 -3.34 -2.64 -10.87
C HIS A 54 -3.59 -1.77 -12.10
N CYS A 55 -3.37 -0.47 -11.99
CA CYS A 55 -3.56 0.45 -13.09
C CYS A 55 -2.34 0.58 -14.02
N HIS A 56 -1.18 -0.05 -13.74
CA HIS A 56 0.03 0.24 -14.50
C HIS A 56 -0.04 -0.15 -15.99
N ASN A 57 -0.72 -1.25 -16.31
CA ASN A 57 -0.92 -1.75 -17.67
C ASN A 57 -2.28 -1.35 -18.29
N ALA A 58 -3.10 -0.59 -17.54
CA ALA A 58 -4.41 -0.18 -17.98
C ALA A 58 -4.33 1.03 -18.92
N SER A 59 -5.22 1.07 -19.91
CA SER A 59 -5.42 2.25 -20.76
C SER A 59 -5.82 3.47 -19.92
N THR A 60 -5.62 4.68 -20.46
CA THR A 60 -6.01 5.92 -19.79
C THR A 60 -7.49 5.96 -19.41
N GLN A 61 -8.36 5.33 -20.22
CA GLN A 61 -9.79 5.28 -19.94
C GLN A 61 -10.12 4.34 -18.78
N GLU A 62 -9.51 3.16 -18.73
CA GLU A 62 -9.66 2.20 -17.62
C GLU A 62 -9.16 2.79 -16.31
N LYS A 63 -8.03 3.52 -16.34
CA LYS A 63 -7.51 4.29 -15.20
C LYS A 63 -8.52 5.31 -14.68
N ARG A 64 -9.19 6.05 -15.58
CA ARG A 64 -10.23 7.03 -15.21
C ARG A 64 -11.44 6.35 -14.57
N ARG A 65 -11.92 5.25 -15.17
CA ARG A 65 -13.05 4.47 -14.62
C ARG A 65 -12.75 3.89 -13.24
N ALA A 66 -11.56 3.30 -13.06
CA ALA A 66 -11.12 2.76 -11.78
C ALA A 66 -11.05 3.84 -10.70
N ARG A 67 -10.55 5.05 -11.03
CA ARG A 67 -10.57 6.20 -10.11
C ARG A 67 -11.99 6.63 -9.76
N THR A 68 -12.90 6.76 -10.73
CA THR A 68 -14.30 7.12 -10.46
C THR A 68 -14.98 6.13 -9.52
N TYR A 69 -14.78 4.82 -9.74
CA TYR A 69 -15.32 3.78 -8.86
C TYR A 69 -14.71 3.83 -7.45
N ALA A 70 -13.39 4.01 -7.36
CA ALA A 70 -12.69 4.17 -6.09
C ALA A 70 -13.19 5.36 -5.27
N PHE A 71 -13.41 6.51 -5.91
CA PHE A 71 -13.94 7.70 -5.25
C PHE A 71 -15.38 7.48 -4.79
N GLY A 72 -16.24 6.86 -5.60
CA GLY A 72 -17.60 6.52 -5.17
C GLY A 72 -17.62 5.59 -3.95
N ALA A 73 -16.77 4.56 -3.94
CA ALA A 73 -16.64 3.67 -2.78
C ALA A 73 -16.14 4.41 -1.52
N TRP A 74 -15.21 5.36 -1.70
CA TRP A 74 -14.70 6.20 -0.61
C TRP A 74 -15.79 7.10 -0.01
N GLU A 75 -16.64 7.71 -0.83
CA GLU A 75 -17.77 8.52 -0.36
C GLU A 75 -18.78 7.68 0.43
N VAL A 76 -19.09 6.46 -0.02
CA VAL A 76 -19.99 5.54 0.70
C VAL A 76 -19.42 5.15 2.07
N VAL A 77 -18.12 4.84 2.15
CA VAL A 77 -17.48 4.40 3.40
C VAL A 77 -17.29 5.56 4.39
N THR A 78 -16.96 6.75 3.89
CA THR A 78 -16.61 7.90 4.75
C THR A 78 -17.76 8.85 5.02
N GLY A 79 -18.86 8.77 4.26
CA GLY A 79 -19.98 9.70 4.33
C GLY A 79 -19.63 11.14 3.93
N ASN A 80 -18.43 11.37 3.38
CA ASN A 80 -17.94 12.69 2.97
C ASN A 80 -17.84 12.73 1.45
N ALA A 81 -18.70 13.52 0.82
CA ALA A 81 -18.55 13.87 -0.59
C ALA A 81 -17.26 14.70 -0.76
N MET A 82 -16.33 14.22 -1.57
CA MET A 82 -15.04 14.90 -1.74
C MET A 82 -15.18 16.20 -2.56
N LEU A 83 -16.33 16.40 -3.20
CA LEU A 83 -16.67 17.58 -4.01
C LEU A 83 -16.87 18.87 -3.20
N ASP A 84 -17.06 18.81 -1.89
CA ASP A 84 -17.25 20.03 -1.05
C ASP A 84 -15.94 20.68 -0.59
N ARG A 85 -14.77 20.05 -0.82
CA ARG A 85 -13.47 20.55 -0.32
C ARG A 85 -12.59 21.25 -1.36
N LEU A 86 -13.06 21.43 -2.58
CA LEU A 86 -12.33 22.20 -3.61
C LEU A 86 -12.82 23.65 -3.75
N VAL A 87 -13.70 24.11 -2.86
CA VAL A 87 -14.31 25.46 -2.89
C VAL A 87 -14.00 26.28 -1.62
N ALA A 88 -13.07 25.85 -0.75
CA ALA A 88 -12.60 26.63 0.40
C ALA A 88 -11.16 27.13 0.22
#